data_AF-A0A4S0UJQ7-F1
#
_entry.id   AF-A0A4S0UJQ7-F1
#
_cell.length_a   1.000
_cell.length_b   1.000
_cell.length_c   1.000
_cell.angle_alpha   90.00
_cell.angle_beta   90.00
_cell.angle_gamma   90.00
#
_symmetry.space_group_name_H-M   'P 1'
#
loop_
_entity.id
_entity.type
_entity.pdbx_description
1 polymer ?
#
loop_
_entity_poly.entity_id
_entity_poly.type
_entity_poly.pdbx_seq_one_letter_code
_entity_poly.pdbx_strand_id
1 'polypeptide(L)'
;AAAIADEDVGLNRAIGENGLAIIREIAARKKPGETVNILTHCNAGWLATVDYGTATAPIYLATEAGIPVHVYVDETRPRNQGAQLTAWEMAGHGVQHT
;
A
#
# COMPACT_ATOMS: atom_id res chain seq x y z
N ALA A 1 -2.87 2.77 26.01
CA ALA A 1 -2.95 3.56 24.77
C ALA A 1 -1.63 3.51 24.02
N ALA A 2 -0.55 4.10 24.54
CA ALA A 2 0.76 4.09 23.87
C ALA A 2 1.26 2.69 23.47
N ALA A 3 1.25 1.73 24.41
CA ALA A 3 1.69 0.36 24.12
C ALA A 3 0.91 -0.34 22.98
N ILE A 4 -0.40 -0.07 22.85
CA ILE A 4 -1.22 -0.63 21.77
C ILE A 4 -0.88 0.04 20.43
N ALA A 5 -0.60 1.35 20.44
CA ALA A 5 -0.20 2.08 19.25
C ALA A 5 1.17 1.61 18.74
N ASP A 6 2.15 1.45 19.64
CA ASP A 6 3.48 0.94 19.29
C ASP A 6 3.42 -0.49 18.75
N GLU A 7 2.57 -1.33 19.34
CA GLU A 7 2.30 -2.68 18.84
C GLU A 7 1.68 -2.65 17.43
N ASP A 8 0.69 -1.78 17.20
CA ASP A 8 0.03 -1.63 15.89
C ASP A 8 1.02 -1.19 14.80
N VAL A 9 1.92 -0.24 15.09
CA VAL A 9 3.00 0.16 14.17
C VAL A 9 3.86 -1.05 13.79
N GLY A 10 4.25 -1.87 14.77
CA GLY A 10 5.04 -3.08 14.55
C GLY A 10 4.31 -4.10 13.67
N LEU A 11 3.01 -4.31 13.91
CA LEU A 11 2.17 -5.22 13.12
C LEU A 11 1.97 -4.72 11.68
N ASN A 12 1.65 -3.44 11.50
CA ASN A 12 1.46 -2.81 10.19
C ASN A 12 2.73 -2.90 9.34
N ARG A 13 3.89 -2.61 9.95
CA ARG A 13 5.19 -2.78 9.30
C ARG A 13 5.44 -4.24 8.91
N ALA A 14 5.18 -5.19 9.81
CA ALA A 14 5.36 -6.61 9.51
C ALA A 14 4.44 -7.08 8.36
N ILE A 15 3.19 -6.62 8.31
CA ILE A 15 2.29 -6.88 7.16
C ILE A 15 2.91 -6.34 5.88
N GLY A 16 3.43 -5.10 5.92
CA GLY A 16 4.16 -4.49 4.81
C GLY A 16 5.30 -5.36 4.30
N GLU A 17 6.19 -5.80 5.19
CA GLU A 17 7.39 -6.59 4.86
C GLU A 17 7.02 -7.97 4.29
N ASN A 18 6.01 -8.63 4.85
CA ASN A 18 5.53 -9.92 4.33
C ASN A 18 4.86 -9.76 2.94
N GLY A 19 4.06 -8.72 2.75
CA GLY A 19 3.45 -8.44 1.43
C GLY A 19 4.48 -8.01 0.38
N LEU A 20 5.53 -7.29 0.78
CA LEU A 20 6.63 -6.91 -0.12
C LEU A 20 7.32 -8.15 -0.71
N ALA A 21 7.48 -9.23 0.06
CA ALA A 21 8.03 -10.48 -0.45
C ALA A 21 7.20 -11.01 -1.63
N ILE A 22 5.88 -10.97 -1.54
CA ILE A 22 4.96 -11.37 -2.61
C ILE A 22 5.13 -10.47 -3.84
N ILE A 23 5.20 -9.14 -3.65
CA ILE A 23 5.40 -8.20 -4.74
C ILE A 23 6.75 -8.44 -5.44
N ARG A 24 7.82 -8.72 -4.68
CA ARG A 24 9.13 -9.08 -5.23
C ARG A 24 9.08 -10.35 -6.07
N GLU A 25 8.38 -11.38 -5.61
CA GLU A 25 8.21 -12.61 -6.38
C GLU A 25 7.46 -12.37 -7.69
N ILE A 26 6.41 -11.54 -7.68
CA ILE A 26 5.67 -11.17 -8.89
C ILE A 26 6.57 -10.37 -9.84
N ALA A 27 7.32 -9.38 -9.32
CA ALA A 27 8.25 -8.57 -10.10
C ALA A 27 9.37 -9.42 -10.73
N ALA A 28 9.90 -10.41 -10.02
CA ALA A 28 10.94 -11.31 -10.53
C ALA A 28 10.49 -12.19 -11.71
N ARG A 29 9.18 -12.42 -11.85
CA ARG A 29 8.58 -13.18 -12.96
C ARG A 29 8.25 -12.30 -14.17
N LYS A 30 8.35 -10.98 -14.03
CA LYS A 30 8.10 -10.00 -15.10
C LYS A 30 9.38 -9.66 -15.85
N LYS A 31 9.24 -9.10 -17.06
CA LYS A 31 10.38 -8.61 -17.82
C LYS A 31 11.01 -7.40 -17.09
N PRO A 32 12.32 -7.15 -17.27
CA PRO A 32 12.96 -5.95 -16.71
C PRO A 32 12.19 -4.69 -17.10
N GLY A 33 11.80 -3.89 -16.11
CA GLY A 33 11.05 -2.64 -16.28
C GLY A 33 9.53 -2.78 -16.40
N GLU A 34 8.96 -4.00 -16.37
CA GLU A 34 7.51 -4.18 -16.33
C GLU A 34 6.92 -3.89 -14.94
N THR A 35 5.81 -3.14 -14.93
CA THR A 35 5.09 -2.75 -13.73
C THR A 35 4.31 -3.90 -13.10
N VAL A 36 4.32 -3.96 -11.76
CA VAL A 36 3.39 -4.76 -10.97
C VAL A 36 2.11 -3.96 -10.76
N ASN A 37 1.01 -4.46 -11.33
CA ASN A 37 -0.30 -3.82 -11.19
C ASN A 37 -1.04 -4.42 -10.01
N ILE A 38 -1.53 -3.57 -9.10
CA ILE A 38 -2.19 -3.96 -7.86
C ILE A 38 -3.57 -3.28 -7.84
N LEU A 39 -4.62 -4.02 -7.48
CA LEU A 39 -5.94 -3.44 -7.21
C LEU A 39 -6.15 -3.39 -5.69
N THR A 40 -6.62 -2.25 -5.18
CA THR A 40 -6.97 -2.10 -3.76
C THR A 40 -8.37 -1.52 -3.60
N HIS A 41 -8.97 -1.74 -2.43
CA HIS A 41 -10.34 -1.36 -2.11
C HIS A 41 -10.40 -0.64 -0.76
N CYS A 42 -11.25 0.38 -0.63
CA CYS A 42 -11.33 1.24 0.55
C CYS A 42 -10.02 2.00 0.83
N ASN A 43 -9.84 2.46 2.08
CA ASN A 43 -8.58 2.97 2.60
C ASN A 43 -8.10 2.08 3.75
N ALA A 44 -6.97 1.43 3.52
CA ALA A 44 -6.32 0.54 4.49
C ALA A 44 -4.88 1.01 4.76
N GLY A 45 -4.66 2.32 4.68
CA GLY A 45 -3.39 3.00 4.91
C GLY A 45 -3.27 3.60 6.30
N TRP A 46 -2.30 4.50 6.45
CA TRP A 46 -1.98 5.11 7.75
C TRP A 46 -3.07 6.07 8.24
N LEU A 47 -4.02 6.48 7.40
CA LEU A 47 -5.25 7.15 7.86
C LEU A 47 -6.25 6.18 8.54
N ALA A 48 -6.07 4.87 8.38
CA ALA A 48 -6.93 3.82 8.93
C ALA A 48 -6.27 3.01 10.08
N THR A 49 -4.96 3.16 10.30
CA THR A 49 -4.18 2.44 11.31
C THR A 49 -3.17 3.37 11.99
N VAL A 50 -2.40 2.87 12.96
CA VAL A 50 -1.24 3.60 13.47
C VAL A 50 -0.05 3.34 12.56
N ASP A 51 0.25 4.33 11.70
CA ASP A 51 1.34 4.32 10.72
C ASP A 51 1.25 3.18 9.68
N TYR A 52 2.01 3.30 8.59
CA TYR A 52 2.16 2.38 7.45
C TYR A 52 0.86 1.98 6.71
N GLY A 53 -0.08 1.34 7.40
CA GLY A 53 -1.24 0.67 6.84
C GLY A 53 -1.14 -0.84 6.88
N THR A 54 -2.14 -1.48 6.27
CA THR A 54 -2.18 -2.94 6.07
C THR A 54 -2.02 -3.26 4.60
N ALA A 55 -3.09 -3.22 3.80
CA ALA A 55 -3.01 -3.58 2.38
C ALA A 55 -2.16 -2.59 1.55
N THR A 56 -2.02 -1.34 1.98
CA THR A 56 -1.18 -0.34 1.29
C THR A 56 0.27 -0.35 1.76
N ALA A 57 0.59 -0.89 2.94
CA ALA A 57 1.97 -0.93 3.44
C ALA A 57 2.94 -1.66 2.49
N PRO A 58 2.60 -2.85 1.92
CA PRO A 58 3.45 -3.51 0.93
C PRO A 58 3.71 -2.66 -0.32
N ILE A 59 2.73 -1.84 -0.72
CA ILE A 59 2.81 -0.97 -1.91
C ILE A 59 3.81 0.15 -1.67
N TYR A 60 3.77 0.78 -0.49
CA TYR A 60 4.72 1.83 -0.11
C TYR A 60 6.14 1.27 -0.04
N LEU A 61 6.33 0.14 0.64
CA LEU A 61 7.65 -0.50 0.73
C LEU A 61 8.16 -1.01 -0.63
N ALA A 62 7.28 -1.42 -1.55
CA ALA A 62 7.68 -1.79 -2.90
C ALA A 62 8.16 -0.58 -3.71
N THR A 63 7.47 0.55 -3.58
CA THR A 63 7.87 1.83 -4.19
C THR A 63 9.23 2.28 -3.65
N GLU A 64 9.44 2.23 -2.34
CA GLU A 64 10.72 2.54 -1.69
C GLU A 64 11.84 1.59 -2.13
N ALA A 65 11.53 0.32 -2.36
CA ALA A 65 12.46 -0.67 -2.91
C ALA A 65 12.75 -0.49 -4.41
N GLY A 66 12.18 0.53 -5.06
CA GLY A 66 12.38 0.82 -6.48
C GLY A 66 11.66 -0.16 -7.42
N ILE A 67 10.69 -0.93 -6.92
CA ILE A 67 9.88 -1.83 -7.75
C ILE A 67 8.82 -0.99 -8.45
N PRO A 68 8.72 -1.02 -9.80
CA PRO A 68 7.68 -0.30 -10.51
C PRO A 68 6.31 -0.89 -10.15
N VAL A 69 5.48 -0.11 -9.48
CA VAL A 69 4.11 -0.46 -9.12
C VAL A 69 3.12 0.54 -9.69
N HIS A 70 1.96 0.05 -10.11
CA HIS A 70 0.78 0.87 -10.41
C HIS A 70 -0.41 0.32 -9.64
N VAL A 71 -1.17 1.20 -9.00
CA VAL A 71 -2.30 0.84 -8.14
C VAL A 71 -3.61 1.31 -8.74
N TYR A 72 -4.51 0.38 -9.00
CA TYR A 72 -5.92 0.69 -9.28
C TYR A 72 -6.64 0.92 -7.95
N VAL A 73 -7.29 2.07 -7.82
CA VAL A 73 -7.98 2.49 -6.60
C VAL A 73 -9.48 2.60 -6.87
N ASP A 74 -10.26 1.70 -6.29
CA ASP A 74 -11.71 1.78 -6.38
C ASP A 74 -12.26 3.03 -5.67
N GLU A 75 -13.32 3.65 -6.20
CA GLU A 75 -13.93 4.79 -5.52
C GLU A 75 -14.42 4.44 -4.10
N THR A 76 -14.89 3.21 -3.89
CA THR A 76 -15.40 2.68 -2.61
C THR A 76 -16.70 3.38 -2.13
N ARG A 77 -17.78 3.27 -2.91
CA ARG A 77 -19.11 3.79 -2.52
C ARG A 77 -19.64 3.15 -1.24
N PRO A 78 -20.50 3.87 -0.48
CA PRO A 78 -20.97 5.24 -0.71
C PRO A 78 -20.10 6.31 -0.03
N ARG A 79 -19.10 5.91 0.76
CA ARG A 79 -18.27 6.80 1.58
C ARG A 79 -17.04 7.33 0.86
N ASN A 80 -16.70 6.75 -0.28
CA ASN A 80 -15.67 7.20 -1.20
C ASN A 80 -14.25 7.18 -0.62
N GLN A 81 -13.93 6.25 0.28
CA GLN A 81 -12.62 6.22 0.95
C GLN A 81 -11.47 6.01 -0.03
N GLY A 82 -11.65 5.18 -1.06
CA GLY A 82 -10.60 4.97 -2.05
C GLY A 82 -10.37 6.23 -2.88
N ALA A 83 -11.44 6.86 -3.37
CA ALA A 83 -11.34 8.10 -4.15
C ALA A 83 -10.78 9.30 -3.34
N GLN A 84 -11.10 9.38 -2.04
CA GLN A 84 -10.74 10.55 -1.22
C GLN A 84 -9.46 10.36 -0.40
N LEU A 85 -9.27 9.20 0.21
CA LEU A 85 -8.20 8.95 1.17
C LEU A 85 -7.06 8.16 0.51
N THR A 86 -7.37 7.02 -0.12
CA THR A 86 -6.33 6.17 -0.72
C THR A 86 -5.63 6.88 -1.86
N ALA A 87 -6.38 7.49 -2.80
CA ALA A 87 -5.78 8.25 -3.88
C ALA A 87 -4.90 9.41 -3.36
N TRP A 88 -5.32 10.06 -2.26
CA TRP A 88 -4.55 11.11 -1.62
C TRP A 88 -3.25 10.58 -0.98
N GLU A 89 -3.30 9.47 -0.24
CA GLU A 89 -2.10 8.84 0.32
C GLU A 89 -1.13 8.39 -0.80
N MET A 90 -1.64 7.76 -1.87
CA MET A 90 -0.83 7.32 -3.01
C MET A 90 -0.12 8.49 -3.68
N ALA A 91 -0.83 9.60 -3.91
CA ALA A 91 -0.24 10.82 -4.45
C ALA A 91 0.85 11.40 -3.53
N GLY A 92 0.59 11.42 -2.22
CA GLY A 92 1.55 11.90 -1.21
C GLY A 92 2.84 11.07 -1.14
N HIS A 93 2.74 9.75 -1.35
CA HIS A 93 3.88 8.83 -1.38
C HIS A 93 4.50 8.64 -2.78
N GLY A 94 4.02 9.36 -3.81
CA GLY A 94 4.54 9.25 -5.18
C GLY A 94 4.23 7.92 -5.87
N VAL A 95 3.25 7.17 -5.37
CA VAL A 95 2.81 5.90 -5.97
C VAL A 95 1.95 6.18 -7.20
N GLN A 96 2.29 5.56 -8.34
CA GLN A 96 1.48 5.67 -9.55
C GLN A 96 0.13 4.98 -9.33
N HIS A 97 -0.98 5.68 -9.58
CA HIS A 97 -2.31 5.15 -9.34
C HIS A 97 -3.34 5.67 -10.34
N THR A 98 -4.47 4.97 -10.45
CA THR A 98 -5.65 5.39 -11.23
C THR A 98 -6.92 4.95 -10.53
#